data_AF-A0A4P8HK12-F1
#
_entry.id   AF-A0A4P8HK12-F1
#
_cell.length_a   1.000
_cell.length_b   1.000
_cell.length_c   1.000
_cell.angle_alpha   90.00
_cell.angle_beta   90.00
_cell.angle_gamma   90.00
#
_symmetry.space_group_name_H-M   'P 1'
#
loop_
_entity.id
_entity.type
_entity.pdbx_description
1 polymer ?
#
loop_
_entity_poly.entity_id
_entity_poly.type
_entity_poly.pdbx_seq_one_letter_code
_entity_poly.pdbx_strand_id
1 'polypeptide(L)'
;MKGSNTQRREELRQKILRKLEILEGYNVDGIPDFFAVPKSITQFRLWDDPIANVHMISSPNSLDRKHSPHNLELIERVISVIGKLQRHPAGRRKVSRSKKAENYATENTTLKKALAKMGATLHELRNDIAVLKVDLATARSQVARLQGQISSAKAASEPNFRNSLRVVE
;
A
#
# COMPACT_ATOMS: atom_id res chain seq x y z
N MET A 1 17.32 36.81 -9.17
CA MET A 1 16.51 37.56 -10.16
C MET A 1 15.09 37.68 -9.62
N LYS A 2 14.56 38.89 -9.49
CA LYS A 2 13.21 39.14 -8.97
C LYS A 2 12.21 38.77 -10.08
N GLY A 3 11.50 37.64 -9.94
CA GLY A 3 10.51 37.17 -10.93
C GLY A 3 9.46 38.24 -11.26
N SER A 4 8.87 38.15 -12.46
CA SER A 4 7.84 39.08 -12.93
C SER A 4 6.67 39.16 -11.93
N ASN A 5 5.98 40.30 -11.88
CA ASN A 5 4.81 40.47 -10.99
C ASN A 5 3.74 39.39 -11.23
N THR A 6 3.62 38.88 -12.46
CA THR A 6 2.74 37.75 -12.80
C THR A 6 3.19 36.45 -12.16
N GLN A 7 4.49 36.16 -12.19
CA GLN A 7 5.08 34.96 -11.60
C GLN A 7 4.91 34.93 -10.07
N ARG A 8 5.15 36.06 -9.39
CA ARG A 8 4.93 36.15 -7.94
C ARG A 8 3.46 35.97 -7.53
N ARG A 9 2.53 36.42 -8.39
CA ARG A 9 1.09 36.21 -8.18
C ARG A 9 0.72 34.74 -8.32
N GLU A 10 1.27 34.06 -9.31
CA GLU A 10 1.03 32.63 -9.52
C GLU A 10 1.64 31.79 -8.40
N GLU A 11 2.87 32.09 -7.97
CA GLU A 11 3.50 31.44 -6.81
C GLU A 11 2.65 31.59 -5.54
N LEU A 12 2.11 32.79 -5.30
CA LEU A 12 1.18 33.02 -4.19
C LEU A 12 -0.09 32.19 -4.34
N ARG A 13 -0.68 32.14 -5.54
CA ARG A 13 -1.88 31.37 -5.84
C ARG A 13 -1.67 29.89 -5.55
N GLN A 14 -0.54 29.33 -6.00
CA GLN A 14 -0.17 27.93 -5.75
C GLN A 14 -0.01 27.64 -4.25
N LYS A 15 0.60 28.56 -3.48
CA LYS A 15 0.69 28.41 -2.02
C LYS A 15 -0.69 28.37 -1.36
N ILE A 16 -1.64 29.20 -1.80
CA ILE A 16 -3.01 29.21 -1.28
C ILE A 16 -3.72 27.91 -1.63
N LEU A 17 -3.60 27.44 -2.88
CA LEU A 17 -4.20 26.19 -3.35
C LEU A 17 -3.67 24.98 -2.58
N ARG A 18 -2.36 24.88 -2.38
CA ARG A 18 -1.76 23.77 -1.63
C ARG A 18 -2.28 23.70 -0.20
N LYS A 19 -2.36 24.84 0.47
CA LYS A 19 -2.94 24.93 1.81
C LYS A 19 -4.42 24.55 1.83
N LEU A 20 -5.18 24.97 0.81
CA LEU A 20 -6.60 24.62 0.67
C LEU A 20 -6.80 23.11 0.48
N GLU A 21 -6.03 22.48 -0.40
CA GLU A 21 -6.08 21.04 -0.67
C GLU A 21 -5.95 20.23 0.62
N ILE A 22 -5.01 20.59 1.49
CA ILE A 22 -4.81 19.92 2.78
C ILE A 22 -6.02 20.11 3.71
N LEU A 23 -6.51 21.35 3.83
CA LEU A 23 -7.69 21.61 4.69
C LEU A 23 -8.96 20.95 4.16
N GLU A 24 -9.11 20.83 2.85
CA GLU A 24 -10.22 20.10 2.23
C GLU A 24 -10.09 18.60 2.43
N GLY A 25 -8.88 18.04 2.36
CA GLY A 25 -8.59 16.66 2.74
C GLY A 25 -9.06 16.35 4.17
N TYR A 26 -8.79 17.25 5.12
CA TYR A 26 -9.26 17.07 6.50
C TYR A 26 -10.77 17.11 6.67
N ASN A 27 -11.51 17.73 5.75
CA ASN A 27 -12.96 17.71 5.75
C ASN A 27 -13.52 16.33 5.33
N VAL A 28 -12.74 15.55 4.57
CA VAL A 28 -13.11 14.20 4.10
C VAL A 28 -12.59 13.12 5.06
N ASP A 29 -11.28 13.14 5.32
CA ASP A 29 -10.56 12.09 6.04
C ASP A 29 -10.56 12.29 7.56
N GLY A 30 -10.89 13.50 8.00
CA GLY A 30 -10.80 13.92 9.39
C GLY A 30 -9.50 14.67 9.68
N ILE A 31 -9.53 15.45 10.77
CA ILE A 31 -8.38 16.22 11.24
C ILE A 31 -7.44 15.27 11.99
N PRO A 32 -6.14 15.20 11.64
CA PRO A 32 -5.15 14.42 12.40
C PRO A 32 -5.03 14.87 13.86
N ASP A 33 -4.78 13.94 14.79
CA ASP A 33 -4.80 14.20 16.24
C ASP A 33 -3.83 15.31 16.70
N PHE A 34 -2.72 15.49 16.00
CA PHE A 34 -1.70 16.50 16.31
C PHE A 34 -1.82 17.78 15.50
N PHE A 35 -2.83 17.88 14.63
CA PHE A 35 -2.98 19.02 13.72
C PHE A 35 -3.94 20.07 14.28
N ALA A 36 -3.42 21.29 14.47
CA ALA A 36 -4.24 22.43 14.87
C ALA A 36 -4.79 23.15 13.63
N VAL A 37 -6.10 23.02 13.39
CA VAL A 37 -6.76 23.70 12.25
C VAL A 37 -6.66 25.22 12.42
N PRO A 38 -6.25 25.96 11.37
CA PRO A 38 -6.26 27.42 11.39
C PRO A 38 -7.65 27.98 11.72
N LYS A 39 -7.72 28.85 12.73
CA LYS A 39 -8.98 29.45 13.21
C LYS A 39 -9.38 30.73 12.47
N SER A 40 -8.50 31.26 11.64
CA SER A 40 -8.71 32.52 10.93
C SER A 40 -7.85 32.59 9.67
N ILE A 41 -8.19 33.52 8.78
CA ILE A 41 -7.36 33.87 7.61
C ILE A 41 -5.93 34.22 8.05
N THR A 42 -5.76 34.92 9.17
CA THR A 42 -4.44 35.27 9.70
C THR A 42 -3.64 34.02 10.10
N GLN A 43 -4.27 33.05 10.78
CA GLN A 43 -3.58 31.80 11.11
C GLN A 43 -3.29 30.98 9.86
N PHE A 44 -4.19 30.95 8.87
CA PHE A 44 -3.96 30.28 7.59
C PHE A 44 -2.77 30.89 6.84
N ARG A 45 -2.65 32.22 6.88
CA ARG A 45 -1.54 32.99 6.31
C ARG A 45 -0.21 32.61 6.95
N LEU A 46 -0.19 32.57 8.28
CA LEU A 46 0.98 32.31 9.10
C LEU A 46 1.34 30.82 9.21
N TRP A 47 0.43 29.94 8.81
CA TRP A 47 0.66 28.50 8.86
C TRP A 47 1.89 28.14 8.02
N ASP A 48 2.81 27.42 8.64
CA ASP A 48 4.03 26.91 8.03
C ASP A 48 4.17 25.44 8.46
N ASP A 49 4.28 24.55 7.49
CA ASP A 49 4.47 23.12 7.71
C ASP A 49 5.40 22.60 6.59
N PRO A 50 6.71 22.52 6.87
CA PRO A 50 7.70 22.05 5.92
C PRO A 50 7.46 20.61 5.45
N ILE A 51 6.85 19.76 6.30
CA ILE A 51 6.61 18.35 6.00
C ILE A 51 5.50 18.25 4.95
N ALA A 52 4.45 19.06 5.08
CA ALA A 52 3.34 19.10 4.13
C ALA A 52 3.61 19.97 2.88
N ASN A 53 4.81 20.55 2.77
CA ASN A 53 5.19 21.55 1.77
C ASN A 53 4.27 22.78 1.79
N VAL A 54 3.91 23.22 3.00
CA VAL A 54 3.10 24.41 3.24
C VAL A 54 4.01 25.51 3.76
N HIS A 55 4.04 26.63 3.04
CA HIS A 55 4.86 27.78 3.43
C HIS A 55 4.01 28.96 3.88
N MET A 56 4.52 29.72 4.85
CA MET A 56 3.94 30.98 5.28
C MET A 56 3.79 31.98 4.10
N ILE A 57 2.69 32.72 4.10
CA ILE A 57 2.44 33.86 3.22
C ILE A 57 2.83 35.15 3.96
N SER A 58 3.97 35.76 3.60
CA SER A 58 4.58 36.86 4.36
C SER A 58 3.74 38.14 4.38
N SER A 59 3.09 38.49 3.27
CA SER A 59 2.34 39.75 3.14
C SER A 59 0.91 39.61 3.70
N PRO A 60 0.49 40.47 4.64
CA PRO A 60 -0.90 40.52 5.11
C PRO A 60 -1.90 40.79 3.99
N ASN A 61 -1.52 41.63 3.01
CA ASN A 61 -2.39 42.07 1.92
C ASN A 61 -2.69 40.97 0.90
N SER A 62 -1.91 39.88 0.91
CA SER A 62 -2.05 38.74 -0.02
C SER A 62 -3.34 37.93 0.15
N LEU A 63 -3.99 38.03 1.31
CA LEU A 63 -5.27 37.38 1.62
C LEU A 63 -6.36 38.39 2.01
N ASP A 64 -6.15 39.66 1.69
CA ASP A 64 -7.14 40.72 1.90
C ASP A 64 -8.03 40.85 0.67
N ARG A 65 -9.35 40.85 0.87
CA ARG A 65 -10.37 40.99 -0.18
C ARG A 65 -10.20 42.28 -1.01
N LYS A 66 -9.77 43.37 -0.36
CA LYS A 66 -9.60 44.69 -1.00
C LYS A 66 -8.30 44.77 -1.78
N HIS A 67 -7.22 44.21 -1.24
CA HIS A 67 -5.88 44.35 -1.80
C HIS A 67 -5.49 43.20 -2.76
N SER A 68 -6.23 42.09 -2.74
CA SER A 68 -6.00 40.91 -3.60
C SER A 68 -7.29 40.47 -4.33
N PRO A 69 -7.89 41.33 -5.18
CA PRO A 69 -9.13 40.99 -5.91
C PRO A 69 -8.95 39.77 -6.83
N HIS A 70 -7.74 39.54 -7.34
CA HIS A 70 -7.42 38.40 -8.20
C HIS A 70 -7.50 37.04 -7.48
N ASN A 71 -7.43 37.01 -6.16
CA ASN A 71 -7.50 35.80 -5.34
C ASN A 71 -8.82 35.70 -4.56
N LEU A 72 -9.81 36.55 -4.86
CA LEU A 72 -11.04 36.66 -4.10
C LEU A 72 -11.75 35.32 -3.94
N GLU A 73 -11.89 34.55 -5.03
CA GLU A 73 -12.50 33.22 -5.00
C GLU A 73 -11.78 32.25 -4.05
N LEU A 74 -10.45 32.27 -4.06
CA LEU A 74 -9.65 31.43 -3.18
C LEU A 74 -9.76 31.88 -1.73
N ILE A 75 -9.81 33.19 -1.48
CA ILE A 75 -9.99 33.75 -0.14
C ILE A 75 -11.36 33.33 0.42
N GLU A 76 -12.44 33.44 -0.36
CA GLU A 76 -13.77 32.98 0.06
C GLU A 76 -13.80 31.48 0.32
N ARG A 77 -13.12 30.69 -0.53
CA ARG A 77 -13.00 29.24 -0.34
C ARG A 77 -12.26 28.91 0.96
N VAL A 78 -11.16 29.61 1.27
CA VAL A 78 -10.42 29.45 2.54
C VAL A 78 -11.32 29.76 3.73
N ILE A 79 -12.04 30.89 3.71
CA ILE A 79 -12.95 31.28 4.79
C ILE A 79 -14.04 30.22 4.98
N SER A 80 -14.61 29.71 3.89
CA SER A 80 -15.63 28.67 3.91
C SER A 80 -15.11 27.36 4.52
N VAL A 81 -13.94 26.89 4.09
CA VAL A 81 -13.32 25.64 4.59
C VAL A 81 -12.94 25.78 6.06
N ILE A 82 -12.30 26.88 6.46
CA ILE A 82 -12.00 27.16 7.88
C ILE A 82 -13.29 27.16 8.69
N GLY A 83 -14.33 27.85 8.23
CA GLY A 83 -15.63 27.89 8.89
C GLY A 83 -16.28 26.51 9.03
N LYS A 84 -16.18 25.64 8.02
CA LYS A 84 -16.67 24.25 8.09
C LYS A 84 -15.90 23.46 9.15
N LEU A 85 -14.57 23.49 9.09
CA LEU A 85 -13.71 22.79 10.05
C LEU A 85 -13.90 23.31 11.49
N GLN A 86 -14.19 24.61 11.65
CA GLN A 86 -14.50 25.24 12.93
C GLN A 86 -15.92 25.02 13.44
N ARG A 87 -16.86 24.61 12.58
CA ARG A 87 -18.21 24.17 13.00
C ARG A 87 -18.21 22.70 13.45
N HIS A 88 -17.06 22.03 13.36
CA HIS A 88 -16.85 20.66 13.84
C HIS A 88 -16.29 20.45 15.27
N PRO A 89 -16.27 21.42 16.22
CA PRO A 89 -16.08 21.13 17.63
C PRO A 89 -17.44 21.05 18.33
N ALA A 90 -17.61 20.08 19.24
CA ALA A 90 -18.70 19.95 20.20
C ALA A 90 -20.02 19.24 19.78
N GLY A 91 -20.04 18.47 18.69
CA GLY A 91 -21.17 17.60 18.35
C GLY A 91 -20.77 16.14 18.18
N ARG A 92 -20.69 15.37 19.27
CA ARG A 92 -20.61 13.90 19.23
C ARG A 92 -21.75 13.35 18.36
N ARG A 93 -21.47 13.01 17.10
CA ARG A 93 -22.24 11.95 16.41
C ARG A 93 -21.55 10.62 16.70
N LYS A 94 -21.67 10.16 17.96
CA LYS A 94 -21.13 8.86 18.43
C LYS A 94 -21.80 7.65 17.77
N VAL A 95 -22.89 7.82 17.03
CA VAL A 95 -23.73 6.70 16.59
C VAL A 95 -23.33 6.13 15.21
N SER A 96 -22.59 6.85 14.35
CA SER A 96 -22.17 6.31 13.03
C SER A 96 -20.69 5.87 12.97
N ARG A 97 -19.79 6.50 13.73
CA ARG A 97 -18.38 6.05 13.83
C ARG A 97 -18.25 4.72 14.55
N SER A 98 -19.12 4.41 15.53
CA SER A 98 -19.14 3.11 16.22
C SER A 98 -19.36 1.97 15.24
N LYS A 99 -20.40 2.06 14.40
CA LYS A 99 -20.74 0.99 13.46
C LYS A 99 -19.68 0.80 12.36
N LYS A 100 -19.08 1.89 11.86
CA LYS A 100 -17.99 1.79 10.89
C LYS A 100 -16.71 1.23 11.52
N ALA A 101 -16.37 1.63 12.75
CA ALA A 101 -15.24 1.10 13.49
C ALA A 101 -15.44 -0.37 13.89
N GLU A 102 -16.66 -0.75 14.26
CA GLU A 102 -17.07 -2.15 14.50
C GLU A 102 -16.93 -2.97 13.22
N ASN A 103 -17.40 -2.46 12.07
CA ASN A 103 -17.24 -3.12 10.78
C ASN A 103 -15.76 -3.31 10.41
N TYR A 104 -14.92 -2.29 10.63
CA TYR A 104 -13.48 -2.44 10.40
C TYR A 104 -12.82 -3.41 11.38
N ALA A 105 -13.26 -3.43 12.64
CA ALA A 105 -12.76 -4.40 13.61
C ALA A 105 -13.15 -5.83 13.21
N THR A 106 -14.39 -6.06 12.79
CA THR A 106 -14.85 -7.39 12.34
C THR A 106 -14.15 -7.81 11.05
N GLU A 107 -14.00 -6.91 10.08
CA GLU A 107 -13.25 -7.18 8.84
C GLU A 107 -11.78 -7.50 9.15
N ASN A 108 -11.12 -6.74 10.02
CA ASN A 108 -9.74 -6.99 10.42
C ASN A 108 -9.59 -8.33 11.16
N THR A 109 -10.53 -8.70 12.03
CA THR A 109 -10.53 -10.04 12.66
C THR A 109 -10.72 -11.16 11.63
N THR A 110 -11.53 -10.93 10.60
CA THR A 110 -11.78 -11.90 9.53
C THR A 110 -10.54 -12.07 8.67
N LEU A 111 -9.89 -10.96 8.28
CA LEU A 111 -8.64 -10.96 7.53
C LEU A 111 -7.50 -11.65 8.30
N LYS A 112 -7.38 -11.40 9.61
CA LYS A 112 -6.38 -12.09 10.46
C LYS A 112 -6.61 -13.60 10.49
N LYS A 113 -7.86 -14.05 10.60
CA LYS A 113 -8.20 -15.49 10.55
C LYS A 113 -7.88 -16.09 9.18
N ALA A 114 -8.21 -15.39 8.09
CA ALA A 114 -7.90 -15.83 6.74
C ALA A 114 -6.38 -15.95 6.52
N LEU A 115 -5.60 -14.98 6.99
CA LEU A 115 -4.14 -14.98 6.90
C LEU A 115 -3.53 -16.16 7.69
N ALA A 116 -4.02 -16.42 8.91
CA ALA A 116 -3.59 -17.56 9.70
C ALA A 116 -3.89 -18.91 9.00
N LYS A 117 -5.07 -19.04 8.38
CA LYS A 117 -5.43 -20.22 7.59
C LYS A 117 -4.52 -20.40 6.37
N MET A 118 -4.25 -19.32 5.63
CA MET A 118 -3.31 -19.36 4.49
C MET A 118 -1.90 -19.76 4.94
N GLY A 119 -1.43 -19.25 6.09
CA GLY A 119 -0.16 -19.64 6.68
C GLY A 119 -0.08 -21.14 6.99
N ALA A 120 -1.14 -21.71 7.58
CA ALA A 120 -1.21 -23.14 7.86
C ALA A 120 -1.18 -23.97 6.56
N THR A 121 -1.98 -23.59 5.54
CA THR A 121 -1.98 -24.30 4.25
C THR A 121 -0.63 -24.23 3.53
N LEU A 122 0.08 -23.11 3.63
CA LEU A 122 1.43 -23.00 3.06
C LEU A 122 2.44 -23.90 3.78
N HIS A 123 2.31 -24.04 5.10
CA HIS A 123 3.16 -24.94 5.87
C HIS A 123 2.89 -26.41 5.51
N GLU A 124 1.63 -26.79 5.34
CA GLU A 124 1.23 -28.13 4.92
C GLU A 124 1.78 -28.46 3.52
N LEU A 125 1.55 -27.59 2.53
CA LEU A 125 2.08 -27.76 1.18
C LEU A 125 3.61 -27.85 1.15
N ARG A 126 4.31 -27.12 2.03
CA ARG A 126 5.76 -27.20 2.14
C ARG A 126 6.22 -28.56 2.64
N ASN A 127 5.50 -29.16 3.58
CA ASN A 127 5.77 -30.50 4.08
C ASN A 127 5.50 -31.54 2.98
N ASP A 128 4.38 -31.43 2.26
CA ASP A 128 4.04 -32.32 1.16
C ASP A 128 5.10 -32.30 0.06
N ILE A 129 5.58 -31.10 -0.32
CA ILE A 129 6.68 -30.95 -1.28
C ILE A 129 7.97 -31.62 -0.78
N ALA A 130 8.25 -31.56 0.52
CA ALA A 130 9.43 -32.21 1.09
C ALA A 130 9.32 -33.75 0.99
N VAL A 131 8.15 -34.31 1.31
CA VAL A 131 7.86 -35.75 1.16
C VAL A 131 7.99 -36.18 -0.30
N LEU A 132 7.32 -35.47 -1.22
CA LEU A 132 7.37 -35.77 -2.65
C LEU A 132 8.79 -35.74 -3.23
N LYS A 133 9.67 -34.87 -2.72
CA LYS A 133 11.09 -34.85 -3.12
C LYS A 133 11.82 -36.13 -2.70
N VAL A 134 11.57 -36.64 -1.50
CA VAL A 134 12.15 -37.89 -1.00
C VAL A 134 11.63 -39.08 -1.81
N ASP A 135 10.32 -39.11 -2.06
CA ASP A 135 9.69 -40.17 -2.87
C ASP A 135 10.26 -40.19 -4.30
N LEU A 136 10.41 -39.01 -4.91
CA LEU A 136 11.00 -38.88 -6.24
C LEU A 136 12.45 -39.39 -6.29
N ALA A 137 13.26 -39.09 -5.26
CA ALA A 137 14.64 -39.57 -5.16
C ALA A 137 14.70 -41.10 -5.01
N THR A 138 13.77 -41.65 -4.23
CA THR A 138 13.64 -43.10 -4.04
C THR A 138 13.23 -43.79 -5.33
N ALA A 139 12.22 -43.28 -6.03
CA ALA A 139 11.76 -43.81 -7.31
C ALA A 139 12.87 -43.78 -8.37
N ARG A 140 13.63 -42.68 -8.46
CA ARG A 140 14.80 -42.58 -9.36
C ARG A 140 15.85 -43.66 -9.07
N SER A 141 16.13 -43.91 -7.80
CA SER A 141 17.10 -44.93 -7.38
C SER A 141 16.63 -46.34 -7.74
N GLN A 142 15.33 -46.62 -7.56
CA GLN A 142 14.73 -47.90 -7.95
C GLN A 142 14.77 -48.11 -9.47
N VAL A 143 14.45 -47.08 -10.26
CA VAL A 143 14.55 -47.14 -11.73
C VAL A 143 15.99 -47.44 -12.17
N ALA A 144 16.97 -46.73 -11.61
CA ALA A 144 18.38 -46.97 -11.93
C ALA A 144 18.81 -48.42 -11.59
N ARG A 145 18.35 -48.94 -10.45
CA ARG A 145 18.63 -50.33 -10.04
C ARG A 145 18.02 -51.34 -11.02
N LEU A 146 16.75 -51.15 -11.38
CA LEU A 146 16.05 -52.03 -12.33
C LEU A 146 16.72 -52.01 -13.71
N GLN A 147 17.15 -50.83 -14.18
CA GLN A 147 17.92 -50.71 -15.42
C GLN A 147 19.22 -51.52 -15.35
N GLY A 148 19.97 -51.42 -14.25
CA GLY A 148 21.19 -52.22 -14.05
C GLY A 148 20.93 -53.73 -14.02
N GLN A 149 19.82 -54.16 -13.39
CA GLN A 149 19.42 -55.57 -13.38
C GLN A 149 19.06 -56.07 -14.78
N ILE A 150 18.32 -55.28 -15.57
CA ILE A 150 17.97 -55.61 -16.96
C ILE A 150 19.23 -55.73 -17.83
N SER A 151 20.16 -54.77 -17.74
CA SER A 151 21.42 -54.81 -18.47
C SER A 151 22.25 -56.05 -18.12
N SER A 152 22.33 -56.39 -16.82
CA SER A 152 23.07 -57.56 -16.34
C SER A 152 22.43 -58.88 -16.82
N ALA A 153 21.10 -58.99 -16.73
CA ALA A 153 20.37 -60.16 -17.20
C ALA A 153 20.55 -60.37 -18.71
N LYS A 154 20.50 -59.29 -19.50
CA LYS A 154 20.73 -59.33 -20.95
C LYS A 154 22.16 -59.78 -21.28
N ALA A 155 23.16 -59.26 -20.56
CA ALA A 155 24.55 -59.65 -20.73
C ALA A 155 24.80 -61.12 -20.37
N ALA A 156 24.10 -61.67 -19.37
CA ALA A 156 24.19 -63.08 -18.99
C ALA A 156 23.50 -64.02 -19.99
N SER A 157 22.42 -63.59 -20.65
CA SER A 157 21.70 -64.43 -21.62
C SER A 157 22.43 -64.57 -22.96
N GLU A 158 23.08 -63.51 -23.47
CA GLU A 158 23.78 -63.57 -24.78
C GLU A 158 24.88 -64.64 -24.93
N PRO A 159 25.81 -64.83 -23.98
CA PRO A 159 26.87 -65.83 -24.12
C PRO A 159 26.33 -67.27 -24.09
N ASN A 160 25.26 -67.53 -23.35
CA ASN A 160 24.64 -68.86 -23.28
C ASN A 160 24.00 -69.28 -24.61
N PHE A 161 23.39 -68.36 -25.36
CA PHE A 161 22.90 -68.63 -26.71
C PHE A 161 24.02 -68.87 -27.72
N ARG A 162 25.11 -68.08 -27.65
CA ARG A 162 26.25 -68.26 -28.57
C ARG A 162 27.01 -69.56 -28.34
N ASN A 163 27.16 -69.98 -27.08
CA ASN A 163 27.87 -71.23 -26.76
C ASN A 163 27.02 -72.47 -27.09
N SER A 164 25.70 -72.41 -26.94
CA SER A 164 24.80 -73.53 -27.29
C SER A 164 24.61 -73.72 -28.79
N LEU A 165 24.75 -72.68 -29.63
CA LEU A 165 24.80 -72.84 -31.09
C LEU A 165 26.11 -73.45 -31.60
N ARG A 166 27.22 -73.26 -30.89
CA ARG A 166 28.57 -73.70 -31.32
C ARG A 166 28.88 -75.18 -31.07
N VAL A 167 28.06 -75.86 -30.27
CA VAL A 167 28.27 -77.28 -29.90
C VAL A 167 27.50 -78.22 -30.83
N VAL A 168 26.76 -77.69 -31.82
CA VAL A 168 25.88 -78.47 -32.72
C VAL A 168 26.43 -78.55 -34.16
N GLU A 169 27.63 -78.05 -34.43
CA GLU A 169 28.39 -78.25 -35.68
C GLU A 169 29.52 -79.25 -35.48
#